data_AF-A0AA38L2N4-F1
#
_entry.id   AF-A0AA38L2N4-F1
#
_cell.length_a   1.000
_cell.length_b   1.000
_cell.length_c   1.000
_cell.angle_alpha   90.00
_cell.angle_beta   90.00
_cell.angle_gamma   90.00
#
_symmetry.space_group_name_H-M   'P 1'
#
loop_
_entity.id
_entity.type
_entity.pdbx_description
1 polymer ?
#
loop_
_entity_poly.entity_id
_entity_poly.type
_entity_poly.pdbx_seq_one_letter_code
_entity_poly.pdbx_strand_id
1 'polypeptide(L)'
;MSHYINPLHPSVHAGNISSYSTLGAANQVPLPAAPSAFLIPNRRRLPQTPYTPSGKWKSTSGRMQPLHNPIVFDMKGYSKQGFSMQELYVRGEYALEQMMQGATDQVLAHAPHIRKITVHIRWPGYEYTEWARPIEVVTSRGPITRAALAQIIALNFARFCEKTQMERPQSPHWRIGHGSITFERLFLVSLWNPFEDAWQADVAVDF
;
A
#
# COMPACT_ATOMS: atom_id res chain seq x y z
N MET A 1 13.88 -11.56 -40.22
CA MET A 1 14.43 -12.74 -39.54
C MET A 1 14.34 -13.90 -40.51
N SER A 2 15.48 -14.47 -40.88
CA SER A 2 15.61 -15.57 -41.86
C SER A 2 15.17 -16.89 -41.23
N HIS A 3 14.12 -17.51 -41.77
CA HIS A 3 13.65 -18.83 -41.33
C HIS A 3 14.62 -19.92 -41.80
N TYR A 4 15.23 -20.63 -40.86
CA TYR A 4 16.03 -21.81 -41.14
C TYR A 4 15.11 -22.98 -41.51
N ILE A 5 15.28 -23.54 -42.71
CA ILE A 5 14.53 -24.71 -43.21
C ILE A 5 15.46 -25.91 -43.14
N ASN A 6 15.15 -26.87 -42.27
CA ASN A 6 15.87 -28.13 -42.18
C ASN A 6 15.29 -29.12 -43.21
N PRO A 7 16.07 -29.60 -44.20
CA PRO A 7 15.56 -30.46 -45.28
C PRO A 7 15.26 -31.91 -44.87
N LEU A 8 15.60 -32.32 -43.64
CA LEU A 8 15.39 -33.69 -43.16
C LEU A 8 14.05 -33.90 -42.43
N HIS A 9 13.30 -32.83 -42.15
CA HIS A 9 12.00 -32.92 -41.49
C HIS A 9 10.97 -32.04 -42.19
N PRO A 10 9.71 -32.49 -42.31
CA PRO A 10 8.63 -31.65 -42.81
C PRO A 10 8.45 -30.43 -41.88
N SER A 11 8.08 -29.29 -42.47
CA SER A 11 7.87 -28.05 -41.72
C SER A 11 6.79 -28.24 -40.64
N VAL A 12 7.16 -27.89 -39.40
CA VAL A 12 6.26 -27.99 -38.25
C VAL A 12 5.06 -27.08 -38.51
N HIS A 13 3.86 -27.66 -38.53
CA HIS A 13 2.62 -26.92 -38.74
C HIS A 13 2.40 -25.93 -37.59
N ALA A 14 1.88 -24.74 -37.89
CA ALA A 14 1.71 -23.67 -36.91
C ALA A 14 0.91 -24.09 -35.67
N GLY A 15 -0.04 -25.04 -35.81
CA GLY A 15 -0.81 -25.61 -34.70
C GLY A 15 -0.02 -26.55 -33.77
N ASN A 16 1.17 -26.98 -34.17
CA ASN A 16 2.06 -27.85 -33.38
C ASN A 16 3.23 -27.08 -32.77
N ILE A 17 3.24 -25.74 -32.89
CA ILE A 17 4.25 -24.87 -32.28
C ILE A 17 3.75 -24.47 -30.89
N SER A 18 4.37 -25.01 -29.85
CA SER A 18 4.12 -24.55 -28.49
C SER A 18 4.80 -23.20 -28.27
N SER A 19 4.04 -22.17 -27.90
CA SER A 19 4.57 -20.86 -27.47
C SER A 19 5.12 -20.88 -26.04
N TYR A 20 5.13 -22.05 -25.40
CA TYR A 20 5.57 -22.25 -24.03
C TYR A 20 7.10 -22.26 -23.97
N SER A 21 7.68 -21.20 -23.39
CA SER A 21 9.09 -21.13 -23.02
C SER A 21 9.22 -21.19 -21.51
N THR A 22 10.04 -22.12 -21.00
CA THR A 22 10.33 -22.26 -19.57
C THR A 22 11.04 -21.05 -18.97
N LEU A 23 11.58 -20.15 -19.81
CA LEU A 23 12.15 -18.86 -19.39
C LEU A 23 11.09 -17.74 -19.26
N GLY A 24 9.87 -17.93 -19.79
CA GLY A 24 8.80 -16.93 -19.69
C GLY A 24 8.32 -16.68 -18.26
N ALA A 25 8.45 -17.67 -17.38
CA ALA A 25 8.08 -17.56 -15.97
C ALA A 25 9.08 -16.70 -15.15
N ALA A 26 10.33 -16.57 -15.60
CA ALA A 26 11.37 -15.79 -14.89
C ALA A 26 11.28 -14.28 -15.16
N ASN A 27 10.58 -13.86 -16.22
CA ASN A 27 10.41 -12.46 -16.61
C ASN A 27 9.00 -11.92 -16.30
N GLN A 28 8.18 -12.67 -15.56
CA GLN A 28 6.99 -12.12 -14.94
C GLN A 28 7.45 -11.24 -13.77
N VAL A 29 7.55 -9.94 -14.05
CA VAL A 29 7.16 -8.92 -13.06
C VAL A 29 5.90 -9.48 -12.39
N PRO A 30 5.84 -9.62 -11.06
CA PRO A 30 4.65 -10.13 -10.42
C PRO A 30 3.50 -9.23 -10.84
N LEU A 31 2.64 -9.74 -11.73
CA LEU A 31 1.28 -9.28 -11.87
C LEU A 31 0.75 -9.21 -10.43
N PRO A 32 0.15 -8.10 -10.00
CA PRO A 32 -0.34 -7.97 -8.65
C PRO A 32 -1.17 -9.23 -8.37
N ALA A 33 -0.75 -9.97 -7.34
CA ALA A 33 -1.43 -11.16 -6.87
C ALA A 33 -2.93 -10.90 -6.93
N ALA A 34 -3.71 -11.88 -7.42
CA ALA A 34 -5.17 -11.87 -7.50
C ALA A 34 -5.77 -10.90 -6.47
N PRO A 35 -6.64 -9.95 -6.87
CA PRO A 35 -7.04 -8.84 -6.01
C PRO A 35 -7.41 -9.45 -4.66
N SER A 36 -6.68 -9.07 -3.60
CA SER A 36 -6.85 -9.64 -2.28
C SER A 36 -8.34 -9.58 -1.96
N ALA A 37 -9.03 -10.71 -2.09
CA ALA A 37 -10.47 -10.73 -1.97
C ALA A 37 -10.75 -10.50 -0.50
N PHE A 38 -11.20 -9.29 -0.19
CA PHE A 38 -11.69 -9.02 1.15
C PHE A 38 -12.85 -9.97 1.42
N LEU A 39 -12.93 -10.49 2.63
CA LEU A 39 -14.04 -11.33 3.07
C LEU A 39 -15.36 -10.55 3.03
N ILE A 40 -15.28 -9.23 3.24
CA ILE A 40 -16.43 -8.33 3.17
C ILE A 40 -16.64 -7.94 1.69
N PRO A 41 -17.80 -8.28 1.09
CA PRO A 41 -18.03 -8.13 -0.35
C PRO A 41 -18.05 -6.67 -0.82
N ASN A 42 -18.43 -5.74 0.06
CA ASN A 42 -18.48 -4.31 -0.25
C ASN A 42 -17.16 -3.59 0.02
N ARG A 43 -16.15 -4.28 0.58
CA ARG A 43 -14.84 -3.70 0.84
C ARG A 43 -14.05 -3.62 -0.45
N ARG A 44 -13.52 -2.44 -0.76
CA ARG A 44 -12.70 -2.22 -1.96
C ARG A 44 -11.45 -1.43 -1.62
N ARG A 45 -10.32 -1.77 -2.25
CA ARG A 45 -9.11 -0.97 -2.14
C ARG A 45 -9.32 0.39 -2.78
N LEU A 46 -8.79 1.43 -2.15
CA LEU A 46 -8.73 2.77 -2.70
C LEU A 46 -7.77 2.76 -3.91
N PRO A 47 -8.17 3.24 -5.10
CA PRO A 47 -7.30 3.27 -6.28
C PRO A 47 -6.28 4.39 -6.18
N GLN A 48 -5.20 4.15 -5.43
CA GLN A 48 -4.19 5.16 -5.16
C GLN A 48 -3.08 5.13 -6.23
N THR A 49 -2.69 6.31 -6.71
CA THR A 49 -1.47 6.44 -7.51
C THR A 49 -0.24 6.32 -6.61
N PRO A 50 0.77 5.51 -6.97
CA PRO A 50 2.08 5.54 -6.32
C PRO A 50 2.63 6.95 -6.20
N TYR A 51 3.11 7.32 -5.02
CA TYR A 51 3.86 8.55 -4.86
C TYR A 51 5.08 8.55 -5.79
N THR A 52 5.25 9.63 -6.53
CA THR A 52 6.46 9.90 -7.29
C THR A 52 6.99 11.28 -6.92
N PRO A 53 8.27 11.41 -6.56
CA PRO A 53 8.86 12.72 -6.29
C PRO A 53 8.80 13.61 -7.53
N SER A 54 8.62 14.91 -7.31
CA SER A 54 8.59 15.91 -8.39
C SER A 54 10.02 16.29 -8.81
N GLY A 55 10.24 16.52 -10.12
CA GLY A 55 11.49 17.08 -10.65
C GLY A 55 12.67 16.10 -10.84
N LYS A 56 13.86 16.69 -11.10
CA LYS A 56 15.13 16.07 -11.55
C LYS A 56 15.68 14.91 -10.69
N TRP A 57 15.01 14.55 -9.61
CA TRP A 57 15.40 13.44 -8.72
C TRP A 57 15.22 12.05 -9.36
N LYS A 58 14.28 11.92 -10.31
CA LYS A 58 14.12 10.70 -11.13
C LYS A 58 15.40 10.34 -11.89
N SER A 59 16.14 11.34 -12.37
CA SER A 59 17.37 11.16 -13.15
C SER A 59 18.61 10.85 -12.31
N THR A 60 18.61 11.17 -11.01
CA THR A 60 19.80 11.02 -10.15
C THR A 60 19.78 9.73 -9.33
N SER A 61 18.59 9.26 -8.93
CA SER A 61 18.47 8.15 -7.97
C SER A 61 18.25 6.78 -8.61
N GLY A 62 17.63 6.69 -9.81
CA GLY A 62 17.44 5.45 -10.59
C GLY A 62 16.72 4.28 -9.88
N ARG A 63 16.44 4.39 -8.58
CA ARG A 63 15.93 3.34 -7.70
C ARG A 63 14.44 3.60 -7.44
N MET A 64 13.61 3.17 -8.39
CA MET A 64 12.15 3.14 -8.22
C MET A 64 11.66 1.78 -7.67
N GLN A 65 12.56 0.96 -7.12
CA GLN A 65 12.23 -0.34 -6.55
C GLN A 65 11.92 -0.18 -5.05
N PRO A 66 10.86 -0.82 -4.52
CA PRO A 66 10.58 -0.82 -3.09
C PRO A 66 11.79 -1.34 -2.31
N LEU A 67 12.35 -0.52 -1.41
CA LEU A 67 13.53 -0.90 -0.62
C LEU A 67 13.16 -1.81 0.56
N HIS A 68 11.90 -1.75 0.99
CA HIS A 68 11.41 -2.44 2.17
C HIS A 68 10.13 -3.21 1.87
N ASN A 69 9.98 -4.35 2.53
CA ASN A 69 8.73 -5.11 2.50
C ASN A 69 7.58 -4.27 3.08
N PRO A 70 6.36 -4.34 2.51
CA PRO A 70 5.20 -3.68 3.06
C PRO A 70 4.93 -4.11 4.50
N ILE A 71 4.62 -3.14 5.35
CA ILE A 71 4.18 -3.35 6.72
C ILE A 71 2.67 -3.59 6.67
N VAL A 72 2.25 -4.84 6.85
CA VAL A 72 0.83 -5.22 6.83
C VAL A 72 0.19 -4.97 8.20
N PHE A 73 -1.06 -4.54 8.20
CA PHE A 73 -1.88 -4.34 9.40
C PHE A 73 -3.10 -5.23 9.30
N ASP A 74 -3.15 -6.26 10.14
CA ASP A 74 -4.20 -7.26 10.10
C ASP A 74 -4.68 -7.55 11.52
N MET A 75 -5.97 -7.88 11.64
CA MET A 75 -6.53 -8.37 12.89
C MET A 75 -6.10 -9.83 13.12
N LYS A 76 -5.89 -10.24 14.36
CA LYS A 76 -5.55 -11.62 14.71
C LYS A 76 -6.61 -12.58 14.15
N GLY A 77 -6.16 -13.62 13.47
CA GLY A 77 -7.01 -14.61 12.80
C GLY A 77 -7.50 -14.21 11.40
N TYR A 78 -7.23 -12.99 10.93
CA TYR A 78 -7.67 -12.50 9.62
C TYR A 78 -6.48 -11.95 8.85
N SER A 79 -6.11 -12.58 7.73
CA SER A 79 -4.99 -12.11 6.90
C SER A 79 -5.48 -11.30 5.70
N LYS A 80 -4.73 -10.26 5.35
CA LYS A 80 -4.95 -9.37 4.20
C LYS A 80 -6.32 -8.68 4.22
N GLN A 81 -6.89 -8.48 5.40
CA GLN A 81 -8.20 -7.84 5.57
C GLN A 81 -8.09 -6.37 5.95
N GLY A 82 -6.92 -5.95 6.44
CA GLY A 82 -6.73 -4.63 7.01
C GLY A 82 -7.23 -4.53 8.45
N PHE A 83 -7.02 -3.36 9.03
CA PHE A 83 -7.46 -3.01 10.37
C PHE A 83 -8.30 -1.73 10.32
N SER A 84 -9.42 -1.69 11.07
CA SER A 84 -10.31 -0.52 11.08
C SER A 84 -9.58 0.73 11.56
N MET A 85 -9.61 1.81 10.77
CA MET A 85 -9.04 3.10 11.15
C MET A 85 -9.73 3.68 12.39
N GLN A 86 -11.02 3.43 12.56
CA GLN A 86 -11.77 3.84 13.75
C GLN A 86 -11.23 3.13 15.01
N GLU A 87 -11.01 1.83 14.92
CA GLU A 87 -10.49 1.05 16.06
C GLU A 87 -9.06 1.45 16.40
N LEU A 88 -8.23 1.72 15.39
CA LEU A 88 -6.88 2.28 15.60
C LEU A 88 -6.93 3.65 16.28
N TYR A 89 -7.92 4.47 15.95
CA TYR A 89 -8.02 5.83 16.48
C TYR A 89 -8.53 5.89 17.92
N VAL A 90 -9.51 5.05 18.27
CA VAL A 90 -10.21 5.12 19.57
C VAL A 90 -9.55 4.25 20.64
N ARG A 91 -8.96 3.11 20.26
CA ARG A 91 -8.43 2.15 21.25
C ARG A 91 -7.05 2.53 21.75
N GLY A 92 -6.81 2.25 23.04
CA GLY A 92 -5.48 2.30 23.64
C GLY A 92 -4.59 1.12 23.22
N GLU A 93 -3.29 1.26 23.48
CA GLU A 93 -2.24 0.31 23.07
C GLU A 93 -2.53 -1.13 23.51
N TYR A 94 -2.89 -1.34 24.78
CA TYR A 94 -3.22 -2.67 25.32
C TYR A 94 -4.31 -3.40 24.53
N ALA A 95 -5.38 -2.70 24.14
CA ALA A 95 -6.46 -3.32 23.38
C ALA A 95 -6.01 -3.68 21.95
N LEU A 96 -5.18 -2.83 21.33
CA LEU A 96 -4.61 -3.12 20.02
C LEU A 96 -3.63 -4.29 20.06
N GLU A 97 -2.85 -4.45 21.14
CA GLU A 97 -2.00 -5.63 21.35
C GLU A 97 -2.79 -6.94 21.35
N GLN A 98 -4.00 -6.92 21.91
CA GLN A 98 -4.87 -8.09 21.92
C GLN A 98 -5.50 -8.37 20.56
N MET A 99 -5.75 -7.35 19.74
CA MET A 99 -6.51 -7.48 18.49
C MET A 99 -5.64 -7.58 17.23
N MET A 100 -4.48 -6.92 17.19
CA MET A 100 -3.66 -6.81 15.99
C MET A 100 -2.61 -7.93 15.91
N GLN A 101 -2.47 -8.51 14.72
CA GLN A 101 -1.42 -9.46 14.42
C GLN A 101 -0.05 -8.77 14.47
N GLY A 102 0.86 -9.26 15.31
CA GLY A 102 2.20 -8.69 15.44
C GLY A 102 2.21 -7.25 15.98
N ALA A 103 1.25 -6.90 16.85
CA ALA A 103 1.06 -5.54 17.38
C ALA A 103 2.34 -4.96 18.02
N THR A 104 3.07 -5.79 18.77
CA THR A 104 4.30 -5.44 19.48
C THR A 104 5.55 -5.57 18.62
N ASP A 105 5.41 -5.97 17.34
CA ASP A 105 6.55 -6.10 16.43
C ASP A 105 7.22 -4.74 16.27
N GLN A 106 8.54 -4.71 16.42
CA GLN A 106 9.33 -3.51 16.16
C GLN A 106 9.47 -3.30 14.66
N VAL A 107 8.80 -2.28 14.15
CA VAL A 107 8.74 -1.98 12.73
C VAL A 107 10.04 -1.28 12.30
N LEU A 108 10.59 -1.71 11.15
CA LEU A 108 11.86 -1.21 10.61
C LEU A 108 13.09 -1.38 11.53
N ALA A 109 13.02 -2.23 12.56
CA ALA A 109 14.16 -2.51 13.44
C ALA A 109 15.40 -3.06 12.70
N HIS A 110 15.18 -3.74 11.57
CA HIS A 110 16.25 -4.23 10.68
C HIS A 110 17.00 -3.11 9.93
N ALA A 111 16.46 -1.89 9.91
CA ALA A 111 17.00 -0.74 9.18
C ALA A 111 17.30 0.43 10.16
N PRO A 112 18.31 0.31 11.03
CA PRO A 112 18.56 1.27 12.12
C PRO A 112 18.95 2.68 11.64
N HIS A 113 19.35 2.82 10.38
CA HIS A 113 19.63 4.12 9.75
C HIS A 113 18.35 4.92 9.46
N ILE A 114 17.19 4.24 9.36
CA ILE A 114 15.89 4.88 9.16
C ILE A 114 15.33 5.24 10.53
N ARG A 115 15.49 6.51 10.91
CA ARG A 115 14.94 7.04 12.17
C ARG A 115 13.58 7.69 12.00
N LYS A 116 13.27 8.09 10.76
CA LYS A 116 12.09 8.87 10.40
C LYS A 116 11.65 8.47 9.00
N ILE A 117 10.34 8.43 8.79
CA ILE A 117 9.72 8.22 7.48
C ILE A 117 8.74 9.35 7.20
N THR A 118 8.43 9.59 5.94
CA THR A 118 7.41 10.55 5.50
C THR A 118 6.22 9.78 4.95
N VAL A 119 5.08 9.80 5.66
CA VAL A 119 3.86 9.14 5.20
C VAL A 119 3.06 10.08 4.29
N HIS A 120 2.76 9.59 3.08
CA HIS A 120 1.92 10.24 2.10
C HIS A 120 0.53 9.61 2.08
N ILE A 121 -0.50 10.46 2.18
CA ILE A 121 -1.88 10.08 1.90
C ILE A 121 -2.21 10.55 0.48
N ARG A 122 -2.55 9.58 -0.38
CA ARG A 122 -3.01 9.82 -1.75
C ARG A 122 -4.45 9.36 -1.83
N TRP A 123 -5.35 10.24 -2.25
CA TRP A 123 -6.78 9.96 -2.28
C TRP A 123 -7.38 10.36 -3.64
N PRO A 124 -8.14 9.47 -4.31
CA PRO A 124 -8.73 9.73 -5.62
C PRO A 124 -9.74 10.88 -5.58
N GLY A 125 -9.61 11.83 -6.49
CA GLY A 125 -10.44 13.03 -6.53
C GLY A 125 -9.97 14.16 -5.60
N TYR A 126 -8.89 13.96 -4.84
CA TYR A 126 -8.23 14.95 -3.99
C TYR A 126 -6.72 14.98 -4.27
N GLU A 127 -6.31 14.69 -5.50
CA GLU A 127 -4.90 14.61 -5.91
C GLU A 127 -4.16 15.94 -5.77
N TYR A 128 -4.90 17.05 -5.79
CA TYR A 128 -4.42 18.41 -5.55
C TYR A 128 -4.07 18.67 -4.08
N THR A 129 -4.58 17.85 -3.15
CA THR A 129 -4.30 17.95 -1.72
C THR A 129 -3.11 17.07 -1.36
N GLU A 130 -1.94 17.69 -1.30
CA GLU A 130 -0.74 17.03 -0.81
C GLU A 130 -0.80 16.87 0.71
N TRP A 131 -0.83 15.62 1.17
CA TRP A 131 -0.75 15.29 2.59
C TRP A 131 0.47 14.41 2.86
N ALA A 132 1.55 15.05 3.33
CA ALA A 132 2.78 14.39 3.74
C ALA A 132 3.04 14.68 5.23
N ARG A 133 3.27 13.64 6.02
CA ARG A 133 3.49 13.77 7.46
C ARG A 133 4.68 12.94 7.92
N PRO A 134 5.66 13.56 8.59
CA PRO A 134 6.77 12.83 9.15
C PRO A 134 6.31 11.96 10.34
N ILE A 135 6.87 10.75 10.45
CA ILE A 135 6.71 9.85 11.59
C ILE A 135 8.11 9.41 12.04
N GLU A 136 8.41 9.61 13.32
CA GLU A 136 9.60 9.02 13.93
C GLU A 136 9.37 7.53 14.15
N VAL A 137 10.21 6.70 13.53
CA VAL A 137 10.13 5.24 13.64
C VAL A 137 11.12 4.68 14.66
N VAL A 138 12.06 5.51 15.12
CA VAL A 138 12.94 5.21 16.25
C VAL A 138 12.82 6.35 17.25
N THR A 139 12.13 6.09 18.35
CA THR A 139 11.90 7.05 19.44
C THR A 139 13.00 6.95 20.50
N SER A 140 12.93 7.78 21.55
CA SER A 140 13.79 7.64 22.73
C SER A 140 13.62 6.30 23.47
N ARG A 141 12.49 5.60 23.26
CA ARG A 141 12.20 4.29 23.85
C ARG A 141 12.59 3.12 22.94
N GLY A 142 13.15 3.40 21.77
CA GLY A 142 13.51 2.40 20.75
C GLY A 142 12.61 2.44 19.51
N PRO A 143 12.72 1.42 18.63
CA PRO A 143 11.89 1.31 17.43
C PRO A 143 10.39 1.29 17.75
N ILE A 144 9.60 1.90 16.88
CA ILE A 144 8.15 1.97 17.01
C ILE A 144 7.52 0.58 16.85
N THR A 145 6.49 0.29 17.65
CA THR A 145 5.69 -0.93 17.51
C THR A 145 4.73 -0.80 16.32
N ARG A 146 4.30 -1.94 15.77
CA ARG A 146 3.31 -1.98 14.68
C ARG A 146 2.00 -1.29 15.06
N ALA A 147 1.52 -1.52 16.28
CA ALA A 147 0.31 -0.88 16.79
C ALA A 147 0.48 0.63 16.90
N ALA A 148 1.58 1.12 17.48
CA ALA A 148 1.83 2.56 17.60
C ALA A 148 1.95 3.23 16.23
N LEU A 149 2.63 2.60 15.26
CA LEU A 149 2.71 3.10 13.89
C LEU A 149 1.31 3.20 13.25
N ALA A 150 0.49 2.16 13.39
CA ALA A 150 -0.87 2.13 12.86
C ALA A 150 -1.76 3.23 13.46
N GLN A 151 -1.66 3.47 14.78
CA GLN A 151 -2.38 4.55 15.46
C GLN A 151 -2.00 5.93 14.91
N ILE A 152 -0.69 6.18 14.71
CA ILE A 152 -0.22 7.46 14.14
C ILE A 152 -0.75 7.62 12.72
N ILE A 153 -0.76 6.56 11.91
CA ILE A 153 -1.33 6.60 10.55
C ILE A 153 -2.83 6.90 10.61
N ALA A 154 -3.59 6.23 11.47
CA ALA A 154 -5.02 6.45 11.64
C ALA A 154 -5.34 7.90 12.07
N LEU A 155 -4.57 8.46 13.01
CA LEU A 155 -4.68 9.87 13.40
C LEU A 155 -4.44 10.81 12.21
N ASN A 156 -3.47 10.52 11.35
CA ASN A 156 -3.23 11.31 10.14
C ASN A 156 -4.38 11.20 9.13
N PHE A 157 -5.00 10.02 8.99
CA PHE A 157 -6.20 9.85 8.16
C PHE A 157 -7.42 10.58 8.72
N ALA A 158 -7.62 10.58 10.04
CA ALA A 158 -8.70 11.34 10.68
C ALA A 158 -8.58 12.83 10.34
N ARG A 159 -7.39 13.40 10.55
CA ARG A 159 -7.09 14.80 10.21
C ARG A 159 -7.22 15.09 8.70
N PHE A 160 -6.80 14.15 7.86
CA PHE A 160 -6.98 14.27 6.41
C PHE A 160 -8.46 14.32 6.03
N CYS A 161 -9.28 13.43 6.59
CA CYS A 161 -10.73 13.41 6.35
C CYS A 161 -11.40 14.69 6.85
N GLU A 162 -11.01 15.16 8.04
CA GLU A 162 -11.51 16.41 8.64
C GLU A 162 -11.24 17.64 7.77
N LYS A 163 -10.06 17.70 7.13
CA LYS A 163 -9.70 18.78 6.21
C LYS A 163 -10.46 18.64 4.88
N THR A 164 -10.44 17.46 4.28
CA THR A 164 -10.92 17.24 2.90
C THR A 164 -12.43 17.17 2.76
N GLN A 165 -13.19 16.89 3.82
CA GLN A 165 -14.65 16.92 3.78
C GLN A 165 -15.24 18.29 3.38
N MET A 166 -14.47 19.37 3.56
CA MET A 166 -14.86 20.74 3.17
C MET A 166 -14.44 21.09 1.74
N GLU A 167 -13.61 20.26 1.11
CA GLU A 167 -13.10 20.50 -0.24
C GLU A 167 -13.98 19.85 -1.31
N ARG A 168 -13.96 20.39 -2.52
CA ARG A 168 -14.75 19.86 -3.65
C ARG A 168 -14.00 18.70 -4.32
N PRO A 169 -14.53 17.47 -4.33
CA PRO A 169 -13.88 16.34 -4.99
C PRO A 169 -13.91 16.50 -6.51
N GLN A 170 -12.82 16.09 -7.17
CA GLN A 170 -12.79 15.91 -8.63
C GLN A 170 -13.45 14.60 -9.06
N SER A 171 -13.52 13.61 -8.16
CA SER A 171 -14.17 12.31 -8.38
C SER A 171 -15.27 12.08 -7.33
N PRO A 172 -16.57 12.22 -7.69
CA PRO A 172 -17.67 12.06 -6.73
C PRO A 172 -17.75 10.68 -6.08
N HIS A 173 -17.29 9.62 -6.76
CA HIS A 173 -17.33 8.25 -6.25
C HIS A 173 -16.43 8.04 -5.02
N TRP A 174 -15.38 8.85 -4.89
CA TRP A 174 -14.42 8.79 -3.79
C TRP A 174 -14.53 10.01 -2.88
N ARG A 175 -15.70 10.65 -2.83
CA ARG A 175 -15.90 11.84 -2.00
C ARG A 175 -15.77 11.48 -0.51
N ILE A 176 -15.05 12.32 0.23
CA ILE A 176 -15.02 12.28 1.70
C ILE A 176 -16.13 13.17 2.25
N GLY A 177 -16.84 12.67 3.25
CA GLY A 177 -17.82 13.44 4.01
C GLY A 177 -19.18 12.76 4.16
N HIS A 178 -20.12 13.48 4.78
CA HIS A 178 -21.44 12.97 5.10
C HIS A 178 -22.20 12.47 3.86
N GLY A 179 -22.82 11.28 3.96
CA GLY A 179 -23.52 10.63 2.86
C GLY A 179 -22.60 9.96 1.81
N SER A 180 -21.30 9.91 2.08
CA SER A 180 -20.31 9.23 1.23
C SER A 180 -19.28 8.48 2.10
N ILE A 181 -18.00 8.56 1.78
CA ILE A 181 -16.95 7.86 2.52
C ILE A 181 -16.62 8.66 3.79
N THR A 182 -16.81 8.02 4.95
CA THR A 182 -16.45 8.55 6.27
C THR A 182 -15.23 7.82 6.84
N PHE A 183 -14.57 8.42 7.82
CA PHE A 183 -13.39 7.84 8.47
C PHE A 183 -13.64 6.43 9.04
N GLU A 184 -14.86 6.19 9.55
CA GLU A 184 -15.29 4.93 10.15
C GLU A 184 -15.31 3.76 9.15
N ARG A 185 -15.47 4.08 7.85
CA ARG A 185 -15.51 3.11 6.76
C ARG A 185 -14.12 2.77 6.22
N LEU A 186 -13.06 3.35 6.80
CA LEU A 186 -11.69 3.16 6.32
C LEU A 186 -10.97 2.02 7.05
N PHE A 187 -10.18 1.27 6.28
CA PHE A 187 -9.35 0.18 6.77
C PHE A 187 -7.91 0.38 6.31
N LEU A 188 -6.99 0.42 7.26
CA LEU A 188 -5.55 0.42 6.98
C LEU A 188 -5.12 -1.00 6.61
N VAL A 189 -4.66 -1.23 5.39
CA VAL A 189 -4.25 -2.56 4.92
C VAL A 189 -2.74 -2.75 5.04
N SER A 190 -1.98 -1.80 4.50
CA SER A 190 -0.53 -1.85 4.59
C SER A 190 0.11 -0.46 4.52
N LEU A 191 1.39 -0.37 4.87
CA LEU A 191 2.24 0.77 4.60
C LEU A 191 3.41 0.27 3.76
N TRP A 192 3.59 0.82 2.57
CA TRP A 192 4.63 0.38 1.64
C TRP A 192 5.51 1.54 1.20
N ASN A 193 6.72 1.24 0.75
CA ASN A 193 7.75 2.21 0.41
C ASN A 193 7.87 2.37 -1.12
N PRO A 194 7.22 3.37 -1.74
CA PRO A 194 7.40 3.65 -3.16
C PRO A 194 8.79 4.18 -3.50
N PHE A 195 9.40 4.95 -2.60
CA PHE A 195 10.60 5.71 -2.89
C PHE A 195 11.31 6.18 -1.61
N GLU A 196 12.62 5.97 -1.47
CA GLU A 196 13.47 6.46 -0.36
C GLU A 196 12.77 6.49 1.02
N ASP A 197 12.56 7.68 1.61
CA ASP A 197 11.90 7.88 2.90
C ASP A 197 10.39 8.12 2.76
N ALA A 198 9.83 8.10 1.54
CA ALA A 198 8.42 8.24 1.27
C ALA A 198 7.72 6.89 1.44
N TRP A 199 6.71 6.88 2.30
CA TRP A 199 5.86 5.72 2.58
C TRP A 199 4.42 6.06 2.25
N GLN A 200 3.72 5.13 1.62
CA GLN A 200 2.33 5.31 1.23
C GLN A 200 1.46 4.31 1.97
N ALA A 201 0.39 4.82 2.57
CA ALA A 201 -0.63 3.99 3.19
C ALA A 201 -1.56 3.42 2.12
N ASP A 202 -1.74 2.11 2.16
CA ASP A 202 -2.64 1.32 1.35
C ASP A 202 -3.94 1.10 2.14
N VAL A 203 -5.04 1.62 1.61
CA VAL A 203 -6.32 1.76 2.33
C VAL A 203 -7.45 1.07 1.57
N ALA A 204 -8.38 0.49 2.31
CA ALA A 204 -9.64 -0.02 1.79
C ALA A 204 -10.83 0.73 2.41
N VAL A 205 -11.96 0.70 1.70
CA VAL A 205 -13.20 1.39 2.06
C VAL A 205 -14.36 0.40 2.01
N ASP A 206 -15.22 0.45 3.03
CA ASP A 206 -16.51 -0.25 3.06
C ASP A 206 -17.63 0.66 2.52
N PHE A 207 -18.35 0.18 1.50
CA PHE A 207 -19.46 0.89 0.84
C PHE A 207 -20.84 0.47 1.37
#